data_AF-A0A2E4L7J0-F1
#
_entry.id   AF-A0A2E4L7J0-F1
#
_cell.length_a   1.000
_cell.length_b   1.000
_cell.length_c   1.000
_cell.angle_alpha   90.00
_cell.angle_beta   90.00
_cell.angle_gamma   90.00
#
_symmetry.space_group_name_H-M   'P 1'
#
loop_
_entity.id
_entity.type
_entity.pdbx_description
1 polymer ?
#
loop_
_entity_poly.entity_id
_entity_poly.type
_entity_poly.pdbx_seq_one_letter_code
_entity_poly.pdbx_strand_id
1 'polypeptide(L)'
;MKNFVLIAITILTLLSSCKKDDEGVSANSIVGTWISTENKITGCTDEASNGTFTFDCPTNCRIYLFAIDTITIDQNGEEQTIINQLYSQSITTNGTTVNESGTFSLNAGLITLCYENDEEEEICRNLNISFNGDNLFIFNTNDQTGCEEQTTYTQQ
;
A
#
# COMPACT_ATOMS: atom_id res chain seq x y z
N MET A 1 14.39 68.54 22.30
CA MET A 1 12.97 68.27 21.95
C MET A 1 12.96 67.55 20.62
N LYS A 2 12.29 66.37 20.57
CA LYS A 2 11.72 65.75 19.35
C LYS A 2 12.77 65.29 18.30
N ASN A 3 12.75 64.11 17.72
CA ASN A 3 11.80 62.99 17.72
C ASN A 3 12.59 61.72 17.39
N PHE A 4 12.18 60.62 18.03
CA PHE A 4 12.38 59.26 17.54
C PHE A 4 11.87 59.16 16.09
N VAL A 5 12.69 58.63 15.17
CA VAL A 5 12.18 58.06 13.92
C VAL A 5 12.66 56.61 13.87
N LEU A 6 11.69 55.73 14.13
CA LEU A 6 11.73 54.29 14.01
C LEU A 6 11.90 53.94 12.52
N ILE A 7 13.02 53.33 12.12
CA ILE A 7 13.13 52.73 10.78
C ILE A 7 12.53 51.34 10.88
N ALA A 8 11.37 51.17 10.26
CA ALA A 8 10.62 49.93 10.20
C ALA A 8 11.40 48.88 9.38
N ILE A 9 11.59 47.73 10.00
CA ILE A 9 12.13 46.51 9.42
C ILE A 9 11.02 45.89 8.55
N THR A 10 11.19 45.90 7.23
CA THR A 10 10.45 45.02 6.32
C THR A 10 11.39 43.95 5.81
N ILE A 11 11.55 42.90 6.61
CA ILE A 11 12.07 41.61 6.15
C ILE A 11 10.96 41.02 5.28
N LEU A 12 11.13 41.11 3.98
CA LEU A 12 10.31 40.38 3.02
C LEU A 12 10.70 38.90 3.15
N THR A 13 10.10 38.20 4.11
CA THR A 13 10.13 36.74 4.14
C THR A 13 9.39 36.27 2.90
N LEU A 14 10.15 35.92 1.85
CA LEU A 14 9.71 34.97 0.86
C LEU A 14 9.44 33.67 1.62
N LEU A 15 8.21 33.56 2.15
CA LEU A 15 7.60 32.28 2.42
C LEU A 15 7.50 31.63 1.05
N SER A 16 8.56 30.94 0.64
CA SER A 16 8.43 29.83 -0.28
C SER A 16 7.43 28.90 0.38
N SER A 17 6.17 29.03 -0.01
CA SER A 17 5.19 27.98 0.13
C SER A 17 5.71 26.84 -0.73
N CYS A 18 6.67 26.09 -0.18
CA CYS A 18 6.78 24.68 -0.48
C CYS A 18 5.43 24.13 -0.04
N LYS A 19 4.50 24.03 -0.99
CA LYS A 19 3.53 22.94 -0.92
C LYS A 19 4.37 21.71 -0.58
N LYS A 20 4.08 21.07 0.54
CA LYS A 20 4.54 19.69 0.75
C LYS A 20 4.06 18.96 -0.50
N ASP A 21 5.01 18.66 -1.39
CA ASP A 21 4.80 17.70 -2.44
C ASP A 21 4.25 16.45 -1.75
N ASP A 22 3.16 15.92 -2.29
CA ASP A 22 2.45 14.77 -1.76
C ASP A 22 3.47 13.77 -1.21
N GLU A 23 3.45 13.55 0.10
CA GLU A 23 4.29 12.53 0.73
C GLU A 23 3.81 11.19 0.16
N GLY A 24 4.43 10.78 -0.95
CA GLY A 24 4.19 9.51 -1.59
C GLY A 24 4.38 8.45 -0.54
N VAL A 25 3.40 7.56 -0.41
CA VAL A 25 3.44 6.44 0.52
C VAL A 25 4.74 5.67 0.25
N SER A 26 5.67 5.68 1.20
CA SER A 26 6.98 5.03 1.02
C SER A 26 6.82 3.51 1.04
N ALA A 27 7.60 2.76 0.25
CA ALA A 27 7.56 1.29 0.29
C ALA A 27 7.73 0.71 1.71
N ASN A 28 8.43 1.42 2.60
CA ASN A 28 8.60 1.02 3.99
C ASN A 28 7.29 0.99 4.80
N SER A 29 6.24 1.72 4.40
CA SER A 29 5.00 1.79 5.18
C SER A 29 4.12 0.56 5.04
N ILE A 30 4.35 -0.28 4.02
CA ILE A 30 3.60 -1.51 3.81
C ILE A 30 4.35 -2.75 4.30
N VAL A 31 5.62 -2.64 4.67
CA VAL A 31 6.43 -3.77 5.15
C VAL A 31 5.81 -4.38 6.41
N GLY A 32 5.71 -5.71 6.42
CA GLY A 32 5.13 -6.48 7.51
C GLY A 32 4.14 -7.53 7.03
N THR A 33 3.49 -8.19 8.01
CA THR A 33 2.46 -9.20 7.78
C THR A 33 1.09 -8.57 7.94
N TRP A 34 0.21 -8.79 6.95
CA TRP A 34 -1.14 -8.24 6.90
C TRP A 34 -2.15 -9.36 6.75
N ILE A 35 -3.09 -9.46 7.68
CA ILE A 35 -4.10 -10.52 7.68
C ILE A 35 -5.46 -9.90 7.37
N SER A 36 -6.18 -10.45 6.39
CA SER A 36 -7.54 -9.99 6.05
C SER A 36 -8.47 -10.21 7.24
N THR A 37 -9.23 -9.20 7.64
CA THR A 37 -10.14 -9.25 8.78
C THR A 37 -11.60 -9.04 8.38
N GLU A 38 -11.85 -8.16 7.43
CA GLU A 38 -13.20 -7.80 7.00
C GLU A 38 -13.25 -7.51 5.50
N ASN A 39 -14.38 -7.81 4.86
CA ASN A 39 -14.72 -7.28 3.56
C ASN A 39 -16.09 -6.59 3.63
N LYS A 40 -16.13 -5.38 3.10
CA LYS A 40 -17.31 -4.55 3.01
C LYS A 40 -17.67 -4.37 1.54
N ILE A 41 -18.93 -4.66 1.21
CA ILE A 41 -19.50 -4.52 -0.14
C ILE A 41 -20.57 -3.44 -0.09
N THR A 42 -20.45 -2.42 -0.95
CA THR A 42 -21.39 -1.29 -1.04
C THR A 42 -21.66 -0.88 -2.48
N GLY A 43 -22.69 -0.06 -2.71
CA GLY A 43 -22.95 0.54 -4.03
C GLY A 43 -23.43 -0.45 -5.10
N CYS A 44 -23.82 -1.67 -4.72
CA CYS A 44 -24.30 -2.68 -5.65
C CYS A 44 -25.59 -2.26 -6.36
N THR A 45 -25.75 -2.70 -7.61
CA THR A 45 -27.01 -2.54 -8.37
C THR A 45 -28.18 -3.23 -7.68
N ASP A 46 -27.94 -4.42 -7.12
CA ASP A 46 -28.87 -5.09 -6.20
C ASP A 46 -28.50 -4.75 -4.76
N GLU A 47 -29.36 -3.99 -4.09
CA GLU A 47 -29.11 -3.54 -2.73
C GLU A 47 -28.97 -4.69 -1.71
N ALA A 48 -29.58 -5.85 -1.97
CA ALA A 48 -29.47 -7.02 -1.10
C ALA A 48 -28.06 -7.63 -1.10
N SER A 49 -27.22 -7.28 -2.08
CA SER A 49 -25.83 -7.72 -2.17
C SER A 49 -24.88 -6.85 -1.33
N ASN A 50 -25.33 -5.69 -0.85
CA ASN A 50 -24.54 -4.87 0.06
C ASN A 50 -24.40 -5.56 1.43
N GLY A 51 -23.26 -5.42 2.07
CA GLY A 51 -23.06 -6.03 3.38
C GLY A 51 -21.63 -5.95 3.88
N THR A 52 -21.40 -6.63 4.99
CA THR A 52 -20.08 -6.75 5.60
C THR A 52 -19.94 -8.17 6.12
N PHE A 53 -18.80 -8.79 5.87
CA PHE A 53 -18.46 -10.11 6.39
C PHE A 53 -17.04 -10.13 6.90
N THR A 54 -16.80 -10.95 7.90
CA THR A 54 -15.49 -11.11 8.54
C THR A 54 -14.80 -12.36 8.01
N PHE A 55 -13.48 -12.27 7.85
CA PHE A 55 -12.64 -13.42 7.55
C PHE A 55 -12.31 -14.20 8.83
N ASP A 56 -12.14 -15.51 8.69
CA ASP A 56 -11.81 -16.41 9.80
C ASP A 56 -10.50 -17.15 9.46
N CYS A 57 -9.38 -16.67 9.99
CA CYS A 57 -8.10 -17.35 9.82
C CYS A 57 -7.96 -18.53 10.81
N PRO A 58 -7.42 -19.68 10.37
CA PRO A 58 -6.73 -19.89 9.09
C PRO A 58 -7.64 -20.45 7.97
N THR A 59 -8.95 -20.60 8.19
CA THR A 59 -9.83 -21.37 7.29
C THR A 59 -10.28 -20.60 6.04
N ASN A 60 -10.56 -19.31 6.19
CA ASN A 60 -11.06 -18.43 5.14
C ASN A 60 -10.45 -17.04 5.33
N CYS A 61 -9.24 -16.85 4.79
CA CYS A 61 -8.56 -15.57 4.87
C CYS A 61 -7.44 -15.45 3.85
N ARG A 62 -6.93 -14.23 3.73
CA ARG A 62 -5.79 -13.87 2.92
C ARG A 62 -4.72 -13.22 3.78
N ILE A 63 -3.48 -13.62 3.58
CA ILE A 63 -2.33 -13.10 4.29
C ILE A 63 -1.36 -12.54 3.26
N TYR A 64 -0.88 -11.32 3.47
CA TYR A 64 0.24 -10.75 2.74
C TYR A 64 1.45 -10.62 3.67
N LEU A 65 2.64 -10.88 3.13
CA LEU A 65 3.91 -10.52 3.73
C LEU A 65 4.64 -9.62 2.74
N PHE A 66 4.91 -8.38 3.13
CA PHE A 66 5.74 -7.46 2.35
C PHE A 66 7.09 -7.27 3.04
N ALA A 67 8.16 -7.37 2.26
CA ALA A 67 9.53 -7.24 2.75
C ALA A 67 10.38 -6.41 1.80
N ILE A 68 11.33 -5.68 2.37
CA ILE A 68 12.38 -4.99 1.62
C ILE A 68 13.69 -5.69 1.96
N ASP A 69 14.34 -6.21 0.92
CA ASP A 69 15.67 -6.81 1.02
C ASP A 69 16.69 -5.83 0.41
N THR A 70 17.78 -5.57 1.14
CA THR A 70 18.82 -4.63 0.74
C THR A 70 20.16 -5.34 0.72
N ILE A 71 20.76 -5.44 -0.46
CA ILE A 71 22.03 -6.12 -0.68
C ILE A 71 23.07 -5.06 -1.03
N THR A 72 24.10 -4.92 -0.19
CA THR A 72 25.26 -4.07 -0.47
C THR A 72 26.45 -4.93 -0.86
N ILE A 73 27.02 -4.65 -2.02
CA ILE A 73 28.18 -5.33 -2.58
C ILE A 73 29.32 -4.33 -2.66
N ASP A 74 30.43 -4.59 -1.96
CA ASP A 74 31.70 -3.86 -2.14
C ASP A 74 32.58 -4.63 -3.12
N GLN A 75 32.89 -4.00 -4.25
CA GLN A 75 33.89 -4.51 -5.18
C GLN A 75 34.87 -3.39 -5.54
N ASN A 76 36.14 -3.63 -5.22
CA ASN A 76 37.25 -2.71 -5.52
C ASN A 76 37.09 -1.31 -4.91
N GLY A 77 36.40 -1.18 -3.77
CA GLY A 77 36.20 0.09 -3.08
C GLY A 77 35.03 0.92 -3.63
N GLU A 78 34.22 0.35 -4.53
CA GLU A 78 32.92 0.89 -4.91
C GLU A 78 31.81 0.05 -4.26
N GLU A 79 30.96 0.71 -3.49
CA GLU A 79 29.74 0.11 -2.92
C GLU A 79 28.58 0.21 -3.92
N GLN A 80 27.95 -0.91 -4.21
CA GLN A 80 26.68 -0.97 -4.94
C GLN A 80 25.59 -1.51 -4.03
N THR A 81 24.45 -0.82 -3.98
CA THR A 81 23.27 -1.23 -3.20
C THR A 81 22.13 -1.61 -4.13
N ILE A 82 21.60 -2.81 -3.95
CA ILE A 82 20.40 -3.34 -4.61
C ILE A 82 19.27 -3.38 -3.59
N ILE A 83 18.10 -2.87 -3.95
CA ILE A 83 16.90 -2.86 -3.11
C ILE A 83 15.82 -3.69 -3.81
N ASN A 84 15.46 -4.83 -3.21
CA ASN A 84 14.39 -5.71 -3.68
C ASN A 84 13.14 -5.48 -2.83
N GLN A 85 12.03 -5.19 -3.48
CA GLN A 85 10.71 -5.09 -2.85
C GLN A 85 9.95 -6.38 -3.15
N LEU A 86 9.83 -7.24 -2.13
CA LEU A 86 9.31 -8.60 -2.27
C LEU A 86 7.98 -8.75 -1.54
N TYR A 87 7.08 -9.54 -2.10
CA TYR A 87 5.89 -9.97 -1.39
C TYR A 87 5.68 -11.47 -1.48
N SER A 88 4.97 -11.99 -0.48
CA SER A 88 4.30 -13.29 -0.54
C SER A 88 2.84 -13.11 -0.16
N GLN A 89 1.98 -13.91 -0.78
CA GLN A 89 0.58 -13.97 -0.49
C GLN A 89 0.16 -15.42 -0.25
N SER A 90 -0.72 -15.61 0.74
CA SER A 90 -1.43 -16.86 0.97
C SER A 90 -2.93 -16.60 0.93
N ILE A 91 -3.68 -17.40 0.19
CA ILE A 91 -5.15 -17.35 0.14
C ILE A 91 -5.65 -18.72 0.58
N THR A 92 -6.37 -18.75 1.69
CA THR A 92 -7.05 -19.95 2.16
C THR A 92 -8.55 -19.80 2.01
N THR A 93 -9.17 -20.75 1.33
CA THR A 93 -10.62 -20.85 1.17
C THR A 93 -11.06 -22.26 1.52
N ASN A 94 -11.99 -22.40 2.47
CA ASN A 94 -12.47 -23.67 2.99
C ASN A 94 -11.32 -24.60 3.44
N GLY A 95 -10.28 -24.02 4.03
CA GLY A 95 -9.10 -24.76 4.49
C GLY A 95 -8.12 -25.20 3.40
N THR A 96 -8.37 -24.86 2.13
CA THR A 96 -7.42 -25.11 1.03
C THR A 96 -6.63 -23.84 0.76
N THR A 97 -5.30 -23.94 0.78
CA THR A 97 -4.38 -22.80 0.65
C THR A 97 -3.66 -22.80 -0.69
N VAL A 98 -3.64 -21.63 -1.34
CA VAL A 98 -2.80 -21.33 -2.50
C VAL A 98 -1.84 -20.22 -2.13
N ASN A 99 -0.59 -20.32 -2.57
CA ASN A 99 0.45 -19.35 -2.30
C ASN A 99 0.98 -18.73 -3.59
N GLU A 100 1.41 -17.48 -3.50
CA GLU A 100 2.03 -16.72 -4.58
C GLU A 100 3.15 -15.85 -3.98
N SER A 101 4.17 -15.53 -4.76
CA SER A 101 5.22 -14.61 -4.36
C SER A 101 5.76 -13.87 -5.56
N GLY A 102 6.30 -12.68 -5.33
CA GLY A 102 6.92 -11.88 -6.39
C GLY A 102 7.41 -10.54 -5.88
N THR A 103 7.38 -9.53 -6.75
CA THR A 103 7.83 -8.17 -6.43
C THR A 103 6.66 -7.22 -6.26
N PHE A 104 6.87 -6.17 -5.47
CA PHE A 104 5.88 -5.09 -5.37
C PHE A 104 6.51 -3.73 -5.63
N SER A 105 5.66 -2.78 -6.01
CA SER A 105 5.99 -1.36 -5.95
C SER A 105 4.81 -0.57 -5.42
N LEU A 106 5.11 0.57 -4.78
CA LEU A 106 4.11 1.42 -4.15
C LEU A 106 4.16 2.81 -4.78
N ASN A 107 3.02 3.29 -5.25
CA ASN A 107 2.87 4.63 -5.80
C ASN A 107 1.54 5.24 -5.36
N ALA A 108 1.60 6.30 -4.55
CA ALA A 108 0.48 7.17 -4.17
C ALA A 108 -0.92 6.51 -4.18
N GLY A 109 -1.17 5.58 -3.25
CA GLY A 109 -2.47 4.91 -3.10
C GLY A 109 -2.69 3.70 -4.03
N LEU A 110 -1.66 3.25 -4.74
CA LEU A 110 -1.66 2.07 -5.58
C LEU A 110 -0.50 1.16 -5.20
N ILE A 111 -0.77 -0.14 -5.05
CA ILE A 111 0.26 -1.17 -5.03
C ILE A 111 0.20 -1.97 -6.32
N THR A 112 1.36 -2.15 -6.95
CA THR A 112 1.53 -3.06 -8.07
C THR A 112 2.21 -4.32 -7.56
N LEU A 113 1.60 -5.49 -7.80
CA LEU A 113 2.12 -6.81 -7.45
C LEU A 113 2.43 -7.55 -8.73
N CYS A 114 3.69 -7.95 -8.93
CA CYS A 114 4.14 -8.68 -10.10
C CYS A 114 4.66 -10.06 -9.70
N TYR A 115 4.33 -11.09 -10.47
CA TYR A 115 4.88 -12.44 -10.28
C TYR A 115 5.16 -13.07 -11.65
N GLU A 116 6.07 -14.04 -11.69
CA GLU A 116 6.33 -14.82 -12.89
C GLU A 116 5.40 -16.04 -12.92
N ASN A 117 4.75 -16.28 -14.06
CA ASN A 117 3.94 -17.49 -14.26
C ASN A 117 4.81 -18.69 -14.65
N ASP A 118 4.18 -19.85 -14.85
CA ASP A 118 4.87 -21.09 -15.25
C ASP A 118 5.56 -21.02 -16.64
N GLU A 119 5.25 -19.98 -17.43
CA GLU A 119 5.83 -19.70 -18.75
C GLU A 119 6.92 -18.62 -18.69
N GLU A 120 7.39 -18.24 -17.49
CA GLU A 120 8.38 -17.18 -17.24
C GLU A 120 7.93 -15.78 -17.72
N GLU A 121 6.63 -15.55 -17.82
CA GLU A 121 6.05 -14.25 -18.14
C GLU A 121 5.72 -13.48 -16.84
N GLU A 122 6.15 -12.22 -16.78
CA GLU A 122 5.81 -11.32 -15.68
C GLU A 122 4.35 -10.85 -15.79
N ILE A 123 3.54 -11.23 -14.81
CA ILE A 123 2.14 -10.83 -14.68
C ILE A 123 2.01 -9.85 -13.52
N CYS A 124 1.57 -8.62 -13.82
CA CYS A 124 1.36 -7.57 -12.84
C CYS A 124 -0.12 -7.25 -12.62
N ARG A 125 -0.51 -7.07 -11.36
CA ARG A 125 -1.83 -6.54 -10.95
C ARG A 125 -1.69 -5.27 -10.13
N ASN A 126 -2.59 -4.33 -10.36
CA ASN A 126 -2.65 -3.07 -9.63
C ASN A 126 -3.83 -3.11 -8.65
N LEU A 127 -3.58 -2.72 -7.40
CA LEU A 127 -4.60 -2.67 -6.35
C LEU A 127 -4.62 -1.27 -5.75
N ASN A 128 -5.81 -0.67 -5.69
CA ASN A 128 -6.01 0.59 -4.99
C ASN A 128 -5.97 0.34 -3.50
N ILE A 129 -5.24 1.18 -2.76
CA ILE A 129 -5.03 1.00 -1.33
C ILE A 129 -5.15 2.30 -0.53
N SER A 130 -5.39 2.16 0.77
CA SER A 130 -5.17 3.21 1.75
C SER A 130 -4.72 2.62 3.09
N PHE A 131 -4.16 3.47 3.95
CA PHE A 131 -3.71 3.10 5.29
C PHE A 131 -4.46 3.92 6.35
N ASN A 132 -4.80 3.29 7.47
CA ASN A 132 -5.29 3.97 8.67
C ASN A 132 -4.81 3.24 9.93
N GLY A 133 -3.74 3.76 10.55
CA GLY A 133 -3.06 3.07 11.64
C GLY A 133 -2.55 1.70 11.19
N ASP A 134 -2.89 0.65 11.95
CA ASP A 134 -2.48 -0.72 11.68
C ASP A 134 -3.37 -1.41 10.62
N ASN A 135 -4.19 -0.66 9.89
CA ASN A 135 -5.08 -1.20 8.86
C ASN A 135 -4.64 -0.77 7.46
N LEU A 136 -4.57 -1.76 6.58
CA LEU A 136 -4.45 -1.62 5.13
C LEU A 136 -5.83 -1.90 4.52
N PHE A 137 -6.32 -1.00 3.68
CA PHE A 137 -7.53 -1.22 2.90
C PHE A 137 -7.14 -1.46 1.46
N ILE A 138 -7.71 -2.50 0.86
CA ILE A 138 -7.63 -2.77 -0.58
C ILE A 138 -9.02 -2.57 -1.18
N PHE A 139 -9.10 -1.73 -2.21
CA PHE A 139 -10.33 -1.37 -2.88
C PHE A 139 -10.42 -2.03 -4.26
N ASN A 140 -11.59 -2.56 -4.58
CA ASN A 140 -11.91 -3.15 -5.86
C ASN A 140 -13.31 -2.70 -6.30
N THR A 141 -13.52 -2.60 -7.61
CA THR A 141 -14.84 -2.41 -8.20
C THR A 141 -15.17 -3.65 -9.01
N ASN A 142 -16.30 -4.27 -8.73
CA ASN A 142 -16.78 -5.40 -9.50
C ASN A 142 -17.61 -4.86 -10.68
N ASP A 143 -17.00 -4.82 -11.86
CA ASP A 143 -17.64 -4.28 -13.08
C ASP A 143 -18.91 -5.03 -13.49
N GLN A 144 -19.09 -6.28 -13.05
CA GLN A 144 -20.28 -7.07 -13.38
C GLN A 144 -21.48 -6.70 -12.51
N THR A 145 -21.24 -6.38 -11.24
CA THR A 145 -22.30 -6.09 -10.25
C THR A 145 -22.45 -4.60 -9.94
N GLY A 146 -21.44 -3.80 -10.29
CA GLY A 146 -21.28 -2.40 -9.90
C GLY A 146 -20.90 -2.21 -8.44
N CYS A 147 -20.66 -3.29 -7.68
CA CYS A 147 -20.33 -3.20 -6.27
C CYS A 147 -18.91 -2.65 -6.07
N GLU A 148 -18.78 -1.78 -5.07
CA GLU A 148 -17.51 -1.39 -4.48
C GLU A 148 -17.18 -2.34 -3.34
N GLU A 149 -15.98 -2.92 -3.38
CA GLU A 149 -15.49 -3.85 -2.39
C GLU A 149 -14.29 -3.23 -1.68
N GLN A 150 -14.33 -3.23 -0.36
CA GLN A 150 -13.22 -2.83 0.50
C GLN A 150 -12.82 -4.01 1.37
N THR A 151 -11.62 -4.53 1.18
CA THR A 151 -11.04 -5.54 2.08
C THR A 151 -10.10 -4.87 3.07
N THR A 152 -10.36 -5.07 4.35
CA THR A 152 -9.51 -4.61 5.45
C THR A 152 -8.52 -5.70 5.82
N TYR A 153 -7.25 -5.32 5.95
CA TYR A 153 -6.19 -6.14 6.51
C TYR A 153 -5.61 -5.44 7.73
N THR A 154 -5.27 -6.21 8.75
CA THR A 154 -4.65 -5.69 9.97
C THR A 154 -3.22 -6.20 10.09
N GLN A 155 -2.30 -5.30 10.42
CA GLN A 155 -0.89 -5.61 10.63
C GLN A 155 -0.72 -6.51 11.86
N GLN A 156 0.22 -7.46 11.80
CA GLN A 156 0.60 -8.34 12.90
C GLN A 156 1.96 -7.97 13.50
#